data_AF-A0AAD8C611-F1
#
_entry.id   AF-A0AAD8C611-F1
#
_cell.length_a   1.000
_cell.length_b   1.000
_cell.length_c   1.000
_cell.angle_alpha   90.00
_cell.angle_beta   90.00
_cell.angle_gamma   90.00
#
_symmetry.space_group_name_H-M   'P 1'
#
loop_
_entity.id
_entity.type
_entity.pdbx_description
1 polymer ?
#
loop_
_entity_poly.entity_id
_entity_poly.type
_entity_poly.pdbx_seq_one_letter_code
_entity_poly.pdbx_strand_id
1 'polypeptide(L)'
;RVLRTHYHAKVDNFNMADPEGPERSINAWVANATRGMISDILKKGDVNINTAMIIMNAVYLKASWAEQFKSRKTKPKPFYSLNSGVQTISTMNILTFY
;
A
#
# COMPACT_ATOMS: atom_id res chain seq x y z
N ARG A 1 -5.00 14.84 -21.63
CA ARG A 1 -6.47 14.68 -21.58
C ARG A 1 -6.87 13.22 -21.29
N VAL A 2 -6.39 12.22 -22.06
CA VAL A 2 -6.69 10.79 -21.88
C VAL A 2 -6.39 10.25 -20.47
N LEU A 3 -5.19 10.51 -19.93
CA LEU A 3 -4.77 9.99 -18.61
C LEU A 3 -5.71 10.41 -17.47
N ARG A 4 -6.17 11.67 -17.47
CA ARG A 4 -7.08 12.17 -16.44
C ARG A 4 -8.48 11.59 -16.60
N THR A 5 -8.96 11.44 -17.84
CA THR A 5 -10.36 11.05 -18.12
C THR A 5 -10.60 9.56 -18.00
N HIS A 6 -9.64 8.71 -18.43
CA HIS A 6 -9.83 7.25 -18.46
C HIS A 6 -9.14 6.51 -17.32
N TYR A 7 -8.05 7.08 -16.78
CA TYR A 7 -7.26 6.43 -15.73
C TYR A 7 -7.36 7.16 -14.39
N HIS A 8 -8.11 8.27 -14.33
CA HIS A 8 -8.17 9.16 -13.16
C HIS A 8 -6.78 9.56 -12.64
N ALA A 9 -5.78 9.55 -13.53
CA ALA A 9 -4.40 9.78 -13.15
C ALA A 9 -4.17 11.26 -12.85
N LYS A 10 -3.42 11.51 -11.77
CA LYS A 10 -2.78 12.81 -11.55
C LYS A 10 -1.53 12.86 -12.43
N VAL A 11 -1.39 13.94 -13.18
CA VAL A 11 -0.17 14.25 -13.95
C VAL A 11 0.45 15.49 -13.30
N ASP A 12 1.72 15.40 -12.97
CA ASP A 12 2.48 16.47 -12.31
C ASP A 12 3.88 16.57 -12.92
N ASN A 13 4.47 17.76 -12.85
CA ASN A 13 5.85 17.99 -13.27
C ASN A 13 6.70 18.19 -12.02
N PHE A 14 7.92 17.68 -12.03
CA PHE A 14 8.84 17.83 -10.91
C PHE A 14 10.11 18.53 -11.36
N ASN A 15 10.62 19.40 -10.49
CA ASN A 15 11.92 20.03 -10.68
C ASN A 15 13.03 19.09 -10.20
N MET A 16 13.80 18.52 -11.12
CA MET A 16 14.91 17.63 -10.78
C MET A 16 16.11 18.35 -10.14
N ALA A 17 16.11 19.69 -10.09
CA ALA A 17 17.10 20.47 -9.36
C ALA A 17 16.73 20.69 -7.89
N ASP A 18 15.55 20.25 -7.44
CA ASP A 18 15.18 20.31 -6.03
C ASP A 18 16.08 19.37 -5.20
N PRO A 19 16.83 19.87 -4.20
CA PRO A 19 17.71 19.06 -3.37
C PRO A 19 16.98 18.01 -2.52
N GLU A 20 15.68 18.20 -2.24
CA GLU A 20 14.87 17.19 -1.56
C GLU A 20 14.37 16.09 -2.48
N GLY A 21 14.43 16.33 -3.80
CA GLY A 21 14.01 15.41 -4.84
C GLY A 21 12.48 15.25 -4.95
N PRO A 22 12.00 14.75 -6.11
CA PRO A 22 10.57 14.50 -6.32
C PRO A 22 10.00 13.43 -5.38
N GLU A 23 10.84 12.55 -4.83
CA GLU A 23 10.44 11.42 -4.00
C GLU A 23 9.62 11.86 -2.78
N ARG A 24 10.00 12.97 -2.12
CA ARG A 24 9.25 13.49 -0.96
C ARG A 24 7.79 13.80 -1.33
N SER A 25 7.59 14.53 -2.42
CA SER A 25 6.26 14.94 -2.86
C SER A 25 5.42 13.75 -3.35
N ILE A 26 6.05 12.82 -4.06
CA ILE A 26 5.42 11.59 -4.55
C ILE A 26 4.98 10.72 -3.37
N ASN A 27 5.88 10.45 -2.41
CA ASN A 27 5.60 9.63 -1.24
C ASN A 27 4.49 10.24 -0.39
N ALA A 28 4.49 11.57 -0.19
CA ALA A 28 3.40 12.25 0.53
C ALA A 28 2.04 12.07 -0.17
N TRP A 29 2.01 12.17 -1.51
CA TRP A 29 0.79 11.94 -2.28
C TRP A 29 0.32 10.48 -2.17
N VAL A 30 1.22 9.50 -2.32
CA VAL A 30 0.91 8.07 -2.20
C VAL A 30 0.43 7.72 -0.79
N ALA A 31 1.09 8.24 0.25
CA ALA A 31 0.68 8.05 1.63
C ALA A 31 -0.75 8.58 1.83
N ASN A 32 -1.06 9.79 1.37
CA ASN A 32 -2.42 10.32 1.48
C ASN A 32 -3.44 9.46 0.72
N ALA A 33 -3.14 9.06 -0.52
CA ALA A 33 -4.02 8.24 -1.35
C ALA A 33 -4.27 6.84 -0.75
N THR A 34 -3.33 6.31 0.01
CA THR A 34 -3.38 4.96 0.61
C THR A 34 -3.66 4.96 2.11
N ARG A 35 -4.10 6.10 2.67
CA ARG A 35 -4.35 6.28 4.12
C ARG A 35 -3.15 5.91 4.99
N GLY A 36 -1.94 6.25 4.51
CA GLY A 36 -0.67 6.03 5.17
C GLY A 36 -0.13 4.60 5.08
N MET A 37 -0.81 3.70 4.38
CA MET A 37 -0.43 2.28 4.32
C MET A 37 0.72 2.02 3.34
N ILE A 38 0.94 2.93 2.38
CA ILE A 38 2.12 2.96 1.53
C ILE A 38 2.76 4.35 1.72
N SER A 39 3.83 4.42 2.52
CA SER A 39 4.51 5.69 2.84
C SER A 39 5.73 5.97 1.96
N ASP A 40 6.47 4.93 1.58
CA ASP A 40 7.78 5.06 0.94
C ASP A 40 7.85 4.20 -0.31
N ILE A 41 7.10 4.59 -1.35
CA ILE A 41 7.09 3.88 -2.64
C ILE A 41 8.37 4.16 -3.44
N LEU A 42 8.94 5.36 -3.30
CA LEU A 42 10.25 5.74 -3.84
C LEU A 42 11.21 6.00 -2.69
N LYS A 43 12.40 5.41 -2.74
CA LYS A 43 13.51 5.74 -1.85
C LYS A 43 14.33 6.87 -2.46
N LYS A 44 15.06 7.58 -1.60
CA LYS A 44 15.98 8.62 -2.03
C LYS A 44 16.97 8.06 -3.06
N GLY A 45 17.01 8.67 -4.24
CA GLY A 45 17.91 8.28 -5.33
C GLY A 45 17.32 7.29 -6.32
N ASP A 46 16.08 6.82 -6.12
CA ASP A 46 15.35 6.06 -7.14
C ASP A 46 15.04 6.94 -8.36
N VAL A 47 15.02 8.27 -8.18
CA VAL A 47 14.85 9.26 -9.24
C VAL A 47 16.12 10.09 -9.38
N ASN A 48 16.53 10.36 -10.62
CA ASN A 48 17.70 11.19 -10.90
C ASN A 48 17.50 12.06 -12.14
N ILE A 49 18.49 12.89 -12.48
CA ILE A 49 18.42 13.87 -13.57
C ILE A 49 18.15 13.24 -14.96
N ASN A 50 18.44 11.96 -15.14
CA ASN A 50 18.17 11.23 -16.39
C ASN A 50 16.76 10.63 -16.43
N THR A 51 15.97 10.78 -15.36
CA THR A 51 14.61 10.24 -15.28
C THR A 51 13.64 11.13 -16.05
N ALA A 52 13.24 10.69 -17.24
CA ALA A 52 12.33 11.46 -18.09
C ALA A 52 10.86 11.38 -17.63
N MET A 53 10.44 10.25 -17.05
CA MET A 53 9.04 10.02 -16.67
C MET A 53 8.95 8.92 -15.62
N ILE A 54 7.99 9.05 -14.70
CA ILE A 54 7.61 8.01 -13.74
C ILE A 54 6.12 7.72 -13.92
N ILE A 55 5.78 6.45 -14.09
CA ILE A 55 4.40 5.96 -14.10
C ILE A 55 4.23 5.05 -12.90
N MET A 56 3.24 5.34 -12.05
CA MET A 56 3.02 4.61 -10.81
C MET A 56 1.54 4.34 -10.55
N ASN A 57 1.28 3.26 -9.83
CA ASN A 57 -0.03 2.92 -9.29
C ASN A 57 0.14 2.45 -7.84
N ALA A 58 -0.73 2.91 -6.95
CA ALA A 58 -0.74 2.52 -5.54
C ALA A 58 -2.17 2.17 -5.14
N VAL A 59 -2.38 0.92 -4.71
CA VAL A 59 -3.71 0.39 -4.38
C VAL A 59 -3.76 0.00 -2.91
N TYR A 60 -4.73 0.55 -2.19
CA TYR A 60 -5.04 0.19 -0.82
C TYR A 60 -6.48 -0.29 -0.72
N LEU A 61 -6.67 -1.47 -0.13
CA LEU A 61 -7.99 -2.05 0.13
C LEU A 61 -8.16 -2.33 1.62
N LYS A 62 -9.19 -1.72 2.20
CA LYS A 62 -9.74 -2.12 3.50
C LYS A 62 -11.25 -2.20 3.35
N ALA A 63 -11.74 -3.44 3.30
CA ALA A 63 -13.15 -3.74 3.13
C ALA A 63 -13.68 -4.49 4.35
N SER A 64 -14.97 -4.32 4.63
CA SER A 64 -15.67 -5.13 5.60
C SER A 64 -16.07 -6.45 4.99
N TRP A 65 -15.90 -7.54 5.73
CA TRP A 65 -16.53 -8.82 5.39
C TRP A 65 -18.06 -8.68 5.43
N ALA A 66 -18.76 -9.37 4.53
CA ALA A 66 -20.21 -9.46 4.56
C ALA A 66 -20.70 -10.11 5.86
N GLU A 67 -20.03 -11.18 6.29
CA GLU A 67 -20.15 -11.74 7.64
C GLU A 67 -18.85 -11.51 8.42
N GLN A 68 -18.87 -10.58 9.37
CA GLN A 68 -17.66 -10.20 10.11
C GLN A 68 -17.29 -11.21 11.19
N PHE A 69 -15.98 -11.43 11.35
CA PHE A 69 -15.44 -12.18 12.47
C PHE A 69 -15.73 -11.48 13.80
N LYS A 70 -16.16 -12.25 14.80
CA LYS A 70 -16.34 -11.74 16.17
C LYS A 70 -14.97 -11.65 16.84
N SER A 71 -14.51 -10.45 17.18
CA SER A 71 -13.18 -10.21 17.79
C SER A 71 -12.85 -11.13 18.97
N ARG A 72 -13.82 -11.39 19.87
CA ARG A 72 -13.67 -12.32 21.01
C ARG A 72 -13.34 -13.78 20.62
N LYS A 73 -13.61 -14.16 19.37
CA LYS A 73 -13.31 -15.48 18.79
C LYS A 73 -11.96 -15.52 18.08
N THR A 74 -11.26 -14.40 17.93
CA THR A 74 -9.86 -14.40 17.50
C THR A 74 -9.02 -14.99 18.62
N LYS A 75 -8.24 -16.03 18.32
CA LYS A 75 -7.44 -16.76 19.30
C LYS A 75 -6.06 -17.10 18.74
N PRO A 76 -5.02 -17.14 19.59
CA PRO A 76 -3.70 -17.65 19.21
C PRO A 76 -3.81 -19.10 18.72
N LYS A 77 -3.31 -19.39 17.51
CA LYS A 77 -3.24 -20.75 16.94
C LYS A 77 -1.93 -20.94 16.17
N PRO A 78 -1.45 -22.19 16.01
CA PRO A 78 -0.25 -22.46 15.23
C PRO A 78 -0.47 -22.19 13.73
N PHE A 79 0.51 -21.56 13.09
CA PHE A 79 0.67 -21.34 11.67
C PHE A 79 1.98 -21.95 11.21
N TYR A 80 1.91 -22.82 10.21
CA TYR A 80 3.04 -23.61 9.72
C TYR A 80 3.63 -22.90 8.50
N SER A 81 4.63 -22.05 8.71
CA SER A 81 5.33 -21.30 7.66
C SER A 81 6.44 -22.15 7.04
N LEU A 82 6.58 -22.10 5.71
CA LEU A 82 7.66 -22.75 4.99
C LEU A 82 9.05 -22.24 5.39
N ASN A 83 9.17 -20.94 5.68
CA ASN A 83 10.47 -20.28 5.89
C ASN A 83 10.82 -20.06 7.37
N SER A 84 9.84 -20.20 8.26
CA SER A 84 9.99 -19.79 9.66
C SER A 84 9.45 -20.82 10.66
N GLY A 85 9.12 -22.02 10.20
CA GLY A 85 8.56 -23.08 11.03
C GLY A 85 7.19 -22.71 11.62
N VAL A 86 6.90 -23.22 12.81
CA VAL A 86 5.60 -23.03 13.47
C VAL A 86 5.60 -21.72 14.27
N GLN A 87 4.65 -20.85 13.98
CA GLN A 87 4.43 -19.59 14.70
C GLN A 87 3.02 -19.53 15.28
N THR A 88 2.88 -18.98 16.48
CA THR A 88 1.56 -18.72 17.05
C THR A 88 1.05 -17.36 16.57
N ILE A 89 -0.06 -17.34 15.82
CA ILE A 89 -0.64 -16.13 15.25
C ILE A 89 -2.08 -15.89 15.73
N SER A 90 -2.55 -14.64 15.63
CA SER A 90 -3.94 -14.29 15.93
C SER A 90 -4.87 -14.75 14.80
N THR A 91 -5.43 -15.95 14.93
CA THR A 91 -6.32 -16.53 13.92
C THR A 91 -7.76 -16.14 14.19
N MET A 92 -8.39 -15.48 13.22
CA MET A 92 -9.82 -15.13 13.24
C MET A 92 -10.68 -16.38 13.04
N ASN A 93 -11.84 -16.47 13.70
CA ASN A 93 -12.75 -17.62 13.57
C ASN A 93 -14.20 -17.16 13.42
N ILE A 94 -14.91 -17.79 12.49
CA ILE A 94 -16.36 -17.71 12.36
C ILE A 94 -16.88 -19.13 12.59
N LEU A 95 -17.90 -19.28 13.44
CA LEU A 95 -18.58 -20.58 13.58
C LEU A 95 -19.87 -20.41 12.79
N THR A 96 -19.86 -20.90 11.55
CA THR A 96 -21.08 -21.06 10.78
C THR A 96 -21.58 -22.46 11.10
N PHE A 97 -22.58 -22.56 11.99
CA PHE A 97 -23.35 -23.79 12.12
C PHE A 97 -24.30 -23.80 10.91
N TYR A 98 -24.07 -24.72 9.98
CA TYR A 98 -25.05 -25.09 8.95
C TYR A 98 -25.95 -26.18 9.50
#